data_AF-A0A7S2NII7-F1
#
_entry.id   AF-A0A7S2NII7-F1
#
_cell.length_a   1.000
_cell.length_b   1.000
_cell.length_c   1.000
_cell.angle_alpha   90.00
_cell.angle_beta   90.00
_cell.angle_gamma   90.00
#
_symmetry.space_group_name_H-M   'P 1'
#
loop_
_entity.id
_entity.type
_entity.pdbx_description
1 polymer ?
#
loop_
_entity_poly.entity_id
_entity_poly.type
_entity_poly.pdbx_seq_one_letter_code
_entity_poly.pdbx_strand_id
1 'polypeptide(L)'
;KGVPKGLLYREAYIWLHAAQEANLLPEKISPFGQSVGKYPASWVRHILAMDHAKTIRFNFQGTGFAEDVLPFRRWVHYFVKSYFGAHDYLRYTDMKEVSNYTVLGRFDQTKLPGGFRPKTAGKDIKVRSRFGEDYFQVMARSRFTLCPRGDRAFSYRLYEAALTRSIPVVFDLETDLGREVMLCPDKYVMQALRCIGYHVYE
;
A
#
# COMPACT_ATOMS: atom_id res chain seq x y z
N LYS A 1 -14.05 22.65 3.42
CA LYS A 1 -14.91 22.36 2.23
C LYS A 1 -13.97 21.94 1.11
N GLY A 2 -14.20 20.81 0.43
CA GLY A 2 -13.30 20.30 -0.63
C GLY A 2 -12.61 18.96 -0.37
N VAL A 3 -12.88 18.30 0.77
CA VAL A 3 -12.40 16.93 1.01
C VAL A 3 -13.25 15.97 0.15
N PRO A 4 -12.64 15.15 -0.71
CA PRO A 4 -13.39 14.23 -1.55
C PRO A 4 -14.17 13.21 -0.71
N LYS A 5 -15.45 12.98 -1.03
CA LYS A 5 -16.29 12.02 -0.31
C LYS A 5 -15.76 10.60 -0.49
N GLY A 6 -15.63 9.85 0.60
CA GLY A 6 -15.23 8.43 0.59
C GLY A 6 -13.73 8.17 0.82
N LEU A 7 -12.88 9.19 0.74
CA LEU A 7 -11.47 9.08 1.06
C LEU A 7 -11.23 9.17 2.58
N LEU A 8 -10.29 8.38 3.11
CA LEU A 8 -9.79 8.59 4.47
C LEU A 8 -9.04 9.92 4.53
N TYR A 9 -8.90 10.43 5.75
CA TYR A 9 -8.22 11.69 6.02
C TYR A 9 -6.81 11.79 5.38
N ARG A 10 -6.03 10.70 5.38
CA ARG A 10 -4.72 10.64 4.70
C ARG A 10 -4.84 10.68 3.18
N GLU A 11 -5.73 9.89 2.59
CA GLU A 11 -5.93 9.89 1.14
C GLU A 11 -6.37 11.25 0.64
N ALA A 12 -7.32 11.89 1.35
CA ALA A 12 -7.78 13.21 0.97
C ALA A 12 -6.65 14.24 0.98
N TYR A 13 -5.74 14.16 1.96
CA TYR A 13 -4.57 15.03 2.01
C TYR A 13 -3.64 14.82 0.80
N ILE A 14 -3.30 13.57 0.49
CA ILE A 14 -2.44 13.23 -0.65
C ILE A 14 -3.12 13.63 -1.97
N TRP A 15 -4.43 13.40 -2.08
CA TRP A 15 -5.23 13.77 -3.23
C TRP A 15 -5.26 15.28 -3.46
N LEU A 16 -5.43 16.08 -2.40
CA LEU A 16 -5.40 17.55 -2.49
C LEU A 16 -4.03 18.03 -2.96
N HIS A 17 -2.95 17.40 -2.49
CA HIS A 17 -1.61 17.71 -2.97
C HIS A 17 -1.44 17.36 -4.46
N ALA A 18 -2.00 16.23 -4.91
CA ALA A 18 -2.00 15.86 -6.32
C ALA A 18 -2.80 16.85 -7.20
N ALA A 19 -3.98 17.27 -6.74
CA ALA A 19 -4.78 18.28 -7.45
C ALA A 19 -4.05 19.63 -7.54
N GLN A 20 -3.37 20.02 -6.47
CA GLN A 20 -2.56 21.24 -6.43
C GLN A 20 -1.40 21.18 -7.42
N GLU A 21 -0.64 20.08 -7.48
CA GLU A 21 0.45 19.93 -8.47
C GLU A 21 -0.04 19.95 -9.92
N ALA A 22 -1.26 19.48 -10.16
CA ALA A 22 -1.89 19.50 -11.48
C ALA A 22 -2.57 20.84 -11.81
N ASN A 23 -2.51 21.84 -10.92
CA ASN A 23 -3.23 23.12 -11.06
C ASN A 23 -4.75 22.93 -11.30
N LEU A 24 -5.35 21.93 -10.65
CA LEU A 24 -6.77 21.61 -10.76
C LEU A 24 -7.53 22.09 -9.52
N LEU A 25 -8.68 22.72 -9.75
CA LEU A 25 -9.62 23.05 -8.68
C LEU A 25 -10.35 21.79 -8.21
N PRO A 26 -10.27 21.41 -6.91
CA PRO A 26 -10.90 20.20 -6.37
C PRO A 26 -12.38 20.02 -6.77
N GLU A 27 -13.16 21.09 -6.74
CA GLU A 27 -14.58 21.11 -7.07
C GLU A 27 -14.88 20.94 -8.56
N LYS A 28 -13.88 21.13 -9.43
CA LYS A 28 -14.00 20.92 -10.88
C LYS A 28 -13.57 19.52 -11.30
N ILE A 29 -12.91 18.76 -10.42
CA ILE A 29 -12.59 17.37 -10.69
C ILE A 29 -13.88 16.55 -10.69
N SER A 30 -14.03 15.65 -11.67
CA SER A 30 -15.23 14.83 -11.80
C SER A 30 -15.53 14.03 -10.52
N PRO A 31 -16.80 13.65 -10.27
CA PRO A 31 -17.14 12.81 -9.12
C PRO A 31 -16.31 11.52 -9.06
N PHE A 32 -15.99 10.95 -10.23
CA PHE A 32 -15.08 9.82 -10.33
C PHE A 32 -13.67 10.17 -9.85
N GLY A 33 -13.06 11.25 -10.37
CA GLY A 33 -11.72 11.67 -9.96
C GLY A 33 -11.61 12.02 -8.47
N GLN A 34 -12.69 12.52 -7.87
CA GLN A 34 -12.79 12.75 -6.42
C GLN A 34 -12.87 11.45 -5.61
N SER A 35 -13.42 10.37 -6.17
CA SER A 35 -13.62 9.11 -5.45
C SER A 35 -12.41 8.16 -5.46
N VAL A 36 -11.35 8.49 -6.20
CA VAL A 36 -10.20 7.61 -6.43
C VAL A 36 -8.96 8.22 -5.77
N GLY A 37 -8.18 7.40 -5.06
CA GLY A 37 -6.89 7.81 -4.50
C GLY A 37 -5.95 8.30 -5.60
N LYS A 38 -5.24 9.40 -5.35
CA LYS A 38 -4.26 9.98 -6.27
C LYS A 38 -2.95 10.19 -5.54
N TYR A 39 -1.83 9.98 -6.23
CA TYR A 39 -0.52 10.42 -5.78
C TYR A 39 -0.12 11.71 -6.50
N PRO A 40 0.62 12.61 -5.83
CA PRO A 40 1.24 13.75 -6.48
C PRO A 40 2.16 13.30 -7.61
N ALA A 41 2.21 14.06 -8.70
CA ALA A 41 3.06 13.77 -9.85
C ALA A 41 4.55 13.76 -9.46
N SER A 42 4.95 14.59 -8.49
CA SER A 42 6.30 14.57 -7.90
C SER A 42 6.64 13.21 -7.29
N TRP A 43 5.71 12.60 -6.54
CA TRP A 43 5.91 11.29 -5.93
C TRP A 43 5.97 10.18 -6.99
N VAL A 44 5.10 10.25 -7.99
CA VAL A 44 5.09 9.29 -9.11
C VAL A 44 6.43 9.31 -9.83
N ARG A 45 6.91 10.50 -10.23
CA ARG A 45 8.23 10.65 -10.89
C ARG A 45 9.36 10.13 -10.02
N HIS A 46 9.33 10.44 -8.72
CA HIS A 46 10.34 9.96 -7.78
C HIS A 46 10.35 8.43 -7.68
N ILE A 47 9.18 7.80 -7.54
CA ILE A 47 9.04 6.33 -7.51
C ILE A 47 9.53 5.69 -8.82
N LEU A 48 9.22 6.29 -9.97
CA LEU A 48 9.65 5.78 -11.27
C LEU A 48 11.17 5.88 -11.48
N ALA A 49 11.83 6.83 -10.81
CA ALA A 49 13.28 7.03 -10.85
C ALA A 49 14.06 6.18 -9.84
N MET A 50 13.38 5.48 -8.92
CA MET A 50 14.02 4.60 -7.92
C MET A 50 14.77 3.42 -8.57
N ASP A 51 15.57 2.69 -7.77
CA ASP A 51 16.17 1.44 -8.23
C ASP A 51 15.11 0.35 -8.42
N HIS A 52 14.94 -0.10 -9.67
CA HIS A 52 14.02 -1.16 -10.08
C HIS A 52 14.73 -2.47 -10.47
N ALA A 53 15.96 -2.73 -10.01
CA ALA A 53 16.76 -3.92 -10.35
C ALA A 53 16.13 -5.27 -9.94
N LYS A 54 14.99 -5.27 -9.25
CA LYS A 54 14.22 -6.47 -8.86
C LYS A 54 15.05 -7.52 -8.09
N THR A 55 15.92 -7.03 -7.19
CA THR A 55 16.81 -7.85 -6.35
C THR A 55 16.11 -8.56 -5.20
N ILE A 56 14.89 -8.13 -4.85
CA ILE A 56 14.04 -8.76 -3.84
C ILE A 56 12.99 -9.59 -4.59
N ARG A 57 12.76 -10.85 -4.18
CA ARG A 57 11.75 -11.70 -4.84
C ARG A 57 10.36 -11.39 -4.31
N PHE A 58 10.09 -11.63 -3.03
CA PHE A 58 8.85 -11.27 -2.35
C PHE A 58 9.10 -10.18 -1.30
N ASN A 59 8.15 -9.25 -1.15
CA ASN A 59 8.12 -8.38 0.01
C ASN A 59 6.74 -8.30 0.68
N PHE A 60 6.76 -8.09 1.99
CA PHE A 60 5.63 -7.60 2.76
C PHE A 60 6.09 -6.56 3.76
N GLN A 61 5.36 -5.43 3.81
CA GLN A 61 5.60 -4.33 4.73
C GLN A 61 4.29 -3.81 5.28
N GLY A 62 4.07 -3.90 6.60
CA GLY A 62 2.90 -3.31 7.25
C GLY A 62 2.44 -4.06 8.49
N THR A 63 1.25 -3.73 8.98
CA THR A 63 0.61 -4.37 10.15
C THR A 63 0.34 -5.85 9.87
N GLY A 64 0.71 -6.77 10.76
CA GLY A 64 0.49 -8.21 10.61
C GLY A 64 -0.44 -8.83 11.66
N PHE A 65 -0.46 -8.24 12.85
CA PHE A 65 -0.97 -8.88 14.06
C PHE A 65 -2.08 -8.08 14.76
N ALA A 66 -2.30 -6.82 14.41
CA ALA A 66 -3.42 -6.05 14.95
C ALA A 66 -4.76 -6.77 14.70
N GLU A 67 -5.62 -6.78 15.73
CA GLU A 67 -6.85 -7.56 15.78
C GLU A 67 -7.80 -7.28 14.60
N ASP A 68 -7.87 -6.03 14.15
CA ASP A 68 -8.72 -5.57 13.04
C ASP A 68 -8.30 -6.13 11.67
N VAL A 69 -7.04 -6.52 11.50
CA VAL A 69 -6.51 -7.02 10.23
C VAL A 69 -6.08 -8.49 10.27
N LEU A 70 -5.86 -9.05 11.46
CA LEU A 70 -5.36 -10.41 11.63
C LEU A 70 -6.19 -11.48 10.89
N PRO A 71 -7.54 -11.44 10.86
CA PRO A 71 -8.33 -12.40 10.08
C PRO A 71 -7.97 -12.42 8.59
N PHE A 72 -7.62 -11.25 8.03
CA PHE A 72 -7.30 -11.10 6.62
C PHE A 72 -5.80 -11.28 6.31
N ARG A 73 -4.93 -11.10 7.31
CA ARG A 73 -3.47 -11.12 7.13
C ARG A 73 -2.80 -12.38 7.65
N ARG A 74 -3.55 -13.29 8.28
CA ARG A 74 -3.00 -14.54 8.82
C ARG A 74 -2.24 -15.33 7.77
N TRP A 75 -2.72 -15.36 6.54
CA TRP A 75 -2.08 -16.07 5.44
C TRP A 75 -0.67 -15.55 5.14
N VAL A 76 -0.40 -14.26 5.36
CA VAL A 76 0.93 -13.67 5.13
C VAL A 76 1.97 -14.36 6.00
N HIS A 77 1.68 -14.59 7.28
CA HIS A 77 2.62 -15.23 8.19
C HIS A 77 2.95 -16.66 7.74
N TYR A 78 1.93 -17.42 7.30
CA TYR A 78 2.14 -18.75 6.74
C TYR A 78 2.90 -18.71 5.41
N PHE A 79 2.56 -17.80 4.52
CA PHE A 79 3.24 -17.63 3.24
C PHE A 79 4.72 -17.31 3.44
N VAL A 80 5.03 -16.39 4.34
CA VAL A 80 6.41 -16.01 4.67
C VAL A 80 7.18 -17.22 5.18
N LYS A 81 6.64 -17.98 6.14
CA LYS A 81 7.31 -19.17 6.67
C LYS A 81 7.57 -20.24 5.61
N SER A 82 6.66 -20.40 4.65
CA SER A 82 6.74 -21.46 3.65
C SER A 82 7.59 -21.09 2.44
N TYR A 83 7.60 -19.81 2.05
CA TYR A 83 8.14 -19.39 0.75
C TYR A 83 9.29 -18.40 0.85
N PHE A 84 9.43 -17.63 1.94
CA PHE A 84 10.49 -16.63 2.00
C PHE A 84 11.86 -17.29 2.23
N GLY A 85 12.87 -16.75 1.56
CA GLY A 85 14.28 -17.14 1.61
C GLY A 85 15.17 -15.90 1.69
N ALA A 86 16.47 -16.08 1.43
CA ALA A 86 17.48 -15.05 1.69
C ALA A 86 17.32 -13.74 0.88
N HIS A 87 16.56 -13.77 -0.22
CA HIS A 87 16.34 -12.63 -1.11
C HIS A 87 14.93 -12.03 -1.00
N ASP A 88 14.21 -12.33 0.08
CA ASP A 88 12.89 -11.75 0.34
C ASP A 88 12.98 -10.68 1.43
N TYR A 89 11.89 -9.92 1.62
CA TYR A 89 11.84 -8.83 2.60
C TYR A 89 10.55 -8.87 3.41
N LEU A 90 10.67 -9.03 4.72
CA LEU A 90 9.54 -8.94 5.65
C LEU A 90 9.76 -7.78 6.62
N ARG A 91 8.73 -6.96 6.83
CA ARG A 91 8.69 -5.99 7.94
C ARG A 91 7.28 -5.81 8.49
N TYR A 92 7.04 -6.36 9.67
CA TYR A 92 5.84 -6.06 10.44
C TYR A 92 5.99 -4.74 11.20
N THR A 93 5.01 -3.84 11.10
CA THR A 93 5.10 -2.47 11.66
C THR A 93 4.39 -2.28 13.01
N ASP A 94 3.70 -3.31 13.49
CA ASP A 94 2.87 -3.33 14.70
C ASP A 94 3.47 -4.20 15.82
N MET A 95 4.74 -4.57 15.70
CA MET A 95 5.34 -5.60 16.56
C MET A 95 5.64 -5.17 17.98
N LYS A 96 5.61 -3.86 18.25
CA LYS A 96 5.60 -3.35 19.62
C LYS A 96 4.40 -3.85 20.43
N GLU A 97 3.34 -4.33 19.75
CA GLU A 97 2.12 -4.85 20.35
C GLU A 97 2.18 -6.37 20.62
N VAL A 98 3.24 -7.07 20.18
CA VAL A 98 3.39 -8.53 20.31
C VAL A 98 4.73 -8.85 20.98
N SER A 99 4.70 -9.05 22.30
CA SER A 99 5.90 -9.19 23.16
C SER A 99 6.76 -10.43 22.86
N ASN A 100 6.22 -11.44 22.18
CA ASN A 100 6.84 -12.75 21.96
C ASN A 100 7.23 -13.02 20.50
N TYR A 101 7.38 -11.99 19.67
CA TYR A 101 7.72 -12.20 18.27
C TYR A 101 9.17 -12.66 18.06
N THR A 102 9.30 -13.77 17.34
CA THR A 102 10.57 -14.35 16.90
C THR A 102 10.79 -14.06 15.42
N VAL A 103 11.98 -13.56 15.11
CA VAL A 103 12.42 -13.28 13.74
C VAL A 103 12.37 -14.57 12.92
N LEU A 104 11.74 -14.52 11.75
CA LEU A 104 11.44 -15.72 10.94
C LEU A 104 12.59 -16.15 10.02
N GLY A 105 13.57 -15.27 9.80
CA GLY A 105 14.73 -15.54 8.95
C GLY A 105 15.53 -14.29 8.65
N ARG A 106 16.58 -14.40 7.84
CA ARG A 106 17.43 -13.24 7.45
C ARG A 106 16.67 -12.17 6.66
N PHE A 107 15.59 -12.56 5.99
CA PHE A 107 14.69 -11.66 5.25
C PHE A 107 13.85 -10.76 6.18
N ASP A 108 13.74 -11.09 7.46
CA ASP A 108 12.84 -10.44 8.39
C ASP A 108 13.50 -9.26 9.10
N GLN A 109 13.17 -8.07 8.63
CA GLN A 109 13.68 -6.78 9.06
C GLN A 109 12.83 -6.15 10.18
N THR A 110 11.87 -6.90 10.74
CA THR A 110 10.88 -6.40 11.68
C THR A 110 11.48 -5.77 12.93
N LYS A 111 12.58 -6.34 13.47
CA LYS A 111 13.26 -5.81 14.66
C LYS A 111 14.32 -4.75 14.37
N LEU A 112 14.62 -4.48 13.09
CA LEU A 112 15.60 -3.46 12.72
C LEU A 112 14.97 -2.06 12.77
N PRO A 113 15.75 -1.00 13.04
CA PRO A 113 15.30 0.37 12.88
C PRO A 113 14.66 0.62 11.51
N GLY A 114 13.74 1.59 11.46
CA GLY A 114 12.99 1.93 10.27
C GLY A 114 11.55 1.38 10.27
N GLY A 115 10.90 1.49 9.12
CA GLY A 115 9.47 1.24 9.00
C GLY A 115 8.63 2.41 9.52
N PHE A 116 7.65 2.83 8.72
CA PHE A 116 6.75 3.91 9.10
C PHE A 116 5.34 3.37 9.23
N ARG A 117 4.72 3.54 10.41
CA ARG A 117 3.30 3.25 10.64
C ARG A 117 2.54 4.58 10.78
N PRO A 118 1.80 5.02 9.75
CA PRO A 118 1.04 6.27 9.83
C PRO A 118 0.03 6.31 10.99
N LYS A 119 -0.45 5.15 11.47
CA LYS A 119 -1.39 5.08 12.61
C LYS A 119 -0.76 5.52 13.94
N THR A 120 0.57 5.43 14.10
CA THR A 120 1.27 5.78 15.35
C THR A 120 1.99 7.13 15.30
N ALA A 121 1.98 7.82 14.16
CA ALA A 121 2.73 9.06 13.94
C ALA A 121 2.04 10.34 14.48
N GLY A 122 1.12 10.20 15.46
CA GLY A 122 0.35 11.31 16.02
C GLY A 122 -0.82 11.79 15.14
N LYS A 123 -1.39 12.95 15.47
CA LYS A 123 -2.53 13.55 14.74
C LYS A 123 -2.12 14.42 13.55
N ASP A 124 -0.84 14.75 13.40
CA ASP A 124 -0.36 15.62 12.31
C ASP A 124 -0.46 14.90 10.95
N ILE A 125 -1.32 15.44 10.08
CA ILE A 125 -1.57 14.88 8.77
C ILE A 125 -0.36 14.95 7.85
N LYS A 126 0.50 15.96 7.98
CA LYS A 126 1.72 16.09 7.16
C LYS A 126 2.69 14.96 7.49
N VAL A 127 2.82 14.64 8.78
CA VAL A 127 3.67 13.53 9.24
C VAL A 127 3.07 12.20 8.77
N ARG A 128 1.77 11.96 8.97
CA ARG A 128 1.08 10.72 8.54
C ARG A 128 1.09 10.51 7.03
N SER A 129 1.14 11.60 6.27
CA SER A 129 1.10 11.62 4.81
C SER A 129 2.46 11.90 4.18
N ARG A 130 3.56 11.75 4.92
CA ARG A 130 4.90 11.88 4.34
C ARG A 130 5.16 10.79 3.30
N PHE A 131 5.98 11.13 2.30
CA PHE A 131 6.51 10.16 1.35
C PHE A 131 7.39 9.14 2.09
N GLY A 132 7.17 7.85 1.83
CA GLY A 132 7.91 6.77 2.46
C GLY A 132 9.00 6.24 1.54
N GLU A 133 10.16 6.91 1.50
CA GLU A 133 11.30 6.57 0.63
C GLU A 133 11.64 5.07 0.71
N ASP A 134 12.00 4.57 1.89
CA ASP A 134 12.38 3.17 2.11
C ASP A 134 11.26 2.19 1.74
N TYR A 135 10.01 2.58 1.99
CA TYR A 135 8.84 1.75 1.72
C TYR A 135 8.69 1.51 0.21
N PHE A 136 8.72 2.59 -0.58
CA PHE A 136 8.64 2.51 -2.04
C PHE A 136 9.91 1.90 -2.64
N GLN A 137 11.09 2.18 -2.10
CA GLN A 137 12.34 1.63 -2.59
C GLN A 137 12.42 0.11 -2.44
N VAL A 138 11.98 -0.45 -1.31
CA VAL A 138 11.86 -1.91 -1.14
C VAL A 138 10.90 -2.50 -2.16
N MET A 139 9.75 -1.86 -2.38
CA MET A 139 8.74 -2.35 -3.32
C MET A 139 9.23 -2.26 -4.77
N ALA A 140 9.92 -1.17 -5.14
CA ALA A 140 10.59 -0.98 -6.44
C ALA A 140 11.67 -2.03 -6.69
N ARG A 141 12.41 -2.45 -5.66
CA ARG A 141 13.37 -3.56 -5.76
C ARG A 141 12.72 -4.94 -5.71
N SER A 142 11.41 -5.05 -5.54
CA SER A 142 10.70 -6.32 -5.39
C SER A 142 10.00 -6.80 -6.65
N ARG A 143 10.13 -8.09 -6.98
CA ARG A 143 9.38 -8.73 -8.07
C ARG A 143 7.90 -8.89 -7.72
N PHE A 144 7.63 -9.31 -6.48
CA PHE A 144 6.30 -9.56 -5.96
C PHE A 144 6.07 -8.82 -4.64
N THR A 145 4.87 -8.29 -4.45
CA THR A 145 4.45 -7.64 -3.21
C THR A 145 3.20 -8.31 -2.66
N LEU A 146 3.26 -8.82 -1.42
CA LEU A 146 2.08 -9.41 -0.77
C LEU A 146 1.11 -8.30 -0.38
N CYS A 147 -0.11 -8.37 -0.89
CA CYS A 147 -1.14 -7.34 -0.79
C CYS A 147 -2.40 -7.86 -0.07
N PRO A 148 -2.29 -8.42 1.15
CA PRO A 148 -3.47 -8.85 1.88
C PRO A 148 -4.38 -7.65 2.16
N ARG A 149 -5.65 -7.92 2.44
CA ARG A 149 -6.63 -6.87 2.74
C ARG A 149 -6.20 -5.93 3.87
N GLY A 150 -6.66 -4.68 3.71
CA GLY A 150 -6.49 -3.57 4.63
C GLY A 150 -7.48 -3.57 5.79
N ASP A 151 -7.59 -2.39 6.40
CA ASP A 151 -8.76 -1.97 7.17
C ASP A 151 -10.00 -1.74 6.29
N ARG A 152 -9.82 -1.68 4.96
CA ARG A 152 -10.88 -1.60 3.94
C ARG A 152 -10.94 -2.88 3.11
N ALA A 153 -11.85 -2.96 2.14
CA ALA A 153 -12.00 -4.12 1.23
C ALA A 153 -10.70 -4.50 0.52
N PHE A 154 -9.80 -3.54 0.27
CA PHE A 154 -8.49 -3.77 -0.37
C PHE A 154 -7.38 -2.99 0.35
N SER A 155 -6.12 -3.35 0.09
CA SER A 155 -4.95 -2.61 0.57
C SER A 155 -4.43 -1.65 -0.50
N TYR A 156 -4.06 -0.44 -0.09
CA TYR A 156 -3.34 0.51 -0.95
C TYR A 156 -2.04 -0.03 -1.53
N ARG A 157 -1.46 -1.02 -0.87
CA ARG A 157 -0.30 -1.74 -1.36
C ARG A 157 -0.52 -2.36 -2.73
N LEU A 158 -1.76 -2.69 -3.11
CA LEU A 158 -2.08 -3.28 -4.41
C LEU A 158 -1.70 -2.36 -5.57
N TYR A 159 -2.08 -1.08 -5.52
CA TYR A 159 -1.69 -0.14 -6.56
C TYR A 159 -0.29 0.45 -6.33
N GLU A 160 0.21 0.52 -5.10
CA GLU A 160 1.59 0.95 -4.82
C GLU A 160 2.58 -0.07 -5.42
N ALA A 161 2.24 -1.35 -5.36
CA ALA A 161 2.97 -2.43 -6.01
C ALA A 161 2.96 -2.23 -7.53
N ALA A 162 1.79 -1.99 -8.12
CA ALA A 162 1.70 -1.72 -9.56
C ALA A 162 2.53 -0.49 -9.99
N LEU A 163 2.43 0.62 -9.24
CA LEU A 163 3.20 1.85 -9.49
C LEU A 163 4.73 1.60 -9.42
N THR A 164 5.15 0.73 -8.51
CA THR A 164 6.57 0.34 -8.35
C THR A 164 6.98 -0.83 -9.26
N ARG A 165 6.12 -1.24 -10.20
CA ARG A 165 6.35 -2.39 -11.10
C ARG A 165 6.63 -3.68 -10.33
N SER A 166 6.04 -3.82 -9.16
CA SER A 166 6.01 -5.05 -8.36
C SER A 166 4.68 -5.74 -8.58
N ILE A 167 4.70 -7.04 -8.88
CA ILE A 167 3.47 -7.80 -9.13
C ILE A 167 2.72 -7.96 -7.80
N PRO A 168 1.49 -7.43 -7.67
CA PRO A 168 0.71 -7.60 -6.45
C PRO A 168 0.27 -9.07 -6.31
N VAL A 169 0.44 -9.62 -5.11
CA VAL A 169 0.05 -10.98 -4.76
C VAL A 169 -1.04 -10.93 -3.71
N VAL A 170 -2.19 -11.49 -4.05
CA VAL A 170 -3.30 -11.76 -3.13
C VAL A 170 -3.43 -13.27 -2.97
N PHE A 171 -3.91 -13.73 -1.82
CA PHE A 171 -4.12 -15.15 -1.55
C PHE A 171 -5.51 -15.60 -1.97
N ASP A 172 -6.53 -14.80 -1.62
CA ASP A 172 -7.92 -15.11 -1.91
C ASP A 172 -8.68 -13.85 -2.35
N LEU A 173 -9.40 -13.91 -3.46
CA LEU A 173 -10.08 -12.74 -4.01
C LEU A 173 -11.16 -12.21 -3.06
N GLU A 174 -11.93 -13.10 -2.43
CA GLU A 174 -13.00 -12.68 -1.53
C GLU A 174 -12.46 -12.02 -0.26
N THR A 175 -11.42 -12.61 0.33
CA THR A 175 -10.82 -12.15 1.58
C THR A 175 -9.91 -10.93 1.38
N ASP A 176 -9.12 -10.89 0.29
CA ASP A 176 -8.11 -9.85 0.07
C ASP A 176 -8.59 -8.64 -0.75
N LEU A 177 -9.64 -8.81 -1.56
CA LEU A 177 -10.26 -7.72 -2.33
C LEU A 177 -11.67 -7.38 -1.84
N GLY A 178 -12.23 -8.18 -0.93
CA GLY A 178 -13.55 -7.97 -0.35
C GLY A 178 -14.68 -8.47 -1.25
N ARG A 179 -15.74 -8.97 -0.63
CA ARG A 179 -16.93 -9.52 -1.34
C ARG A 179 -17.59 -8.52 -2.30
N GLU A 180 -17.48 -7.22 -2.02
CA GLU A 180 -18.00 -6.15 -2.87
C GLU A 180 -17.32 -6.12 -4.25
N VAL A 181 -16.04 -6.49 -4.32
CA VAL A 181 -15.31 -6.67 -5.60
C VAL A 181 -15.88 -7.84 -6.40
N MET A 182 -16.28 -8.92 -5.74
CA MET A 182 -16.88 -10.08 -6.38
C MET A 182 -18.31 -9.83 -6.85
N LEU A 183 -19.09 -9.04 -6.08
CA LEU A 183 -20.49 -8.75 -6.38
C LEU A 183 -20.67 -7.67 -7.47
N CYS A 184 -19.72 -6.75 -7.58
CA CYS A 184 -19.72 -5.70 -8.60
C CYS A 184 -18.31 -5.53 -9.20
N PRO A 185 -17.84 -6.48 -10.03
CA PRO A 185 -16.50 -6.44 -10.61
C PRO A 185 -16.24 -5.11 -11.33
N ASP A 186 -17.20 -4.65 -12.13
CA ASP A 186 -17.09 -3.42 -12.92
C ASP A 186 -16.99 -2.13 -12.10
N LYS A 187 -17.34 -2.18 -10.81
CA LYS A 187 -17.29 -1.03 -9.90
C LYS A 187 -16.00 -1.02 -9.08
N TYR A 188 -15.54 -2.19 -8.61
CA TYR A 188 -14.44 -2.28 -7.64
C TYR A 188 -13.19 -3.00 -8.14
N VAL A 189 -13.28 -4.02 -9.03
CA VAL A 189 -12.10 -4.46 -9.82
C VAL A 189 -11.58 -3.28 -10.62
N MET A 190 -12.49 -2.42 -11.06
CA MET A 190 -12.19 -1.15 -11.64
C MET A 190 -11.53 -0.15 -10.67
N GLN A 191 -11.78 -0.12 -9.37
CA GLN A 191 -10.95 0.72 -8.47
C GLN A 191 -9.53 0.14 -8.31
N ALA A 192 -9.38 -1.18 -8.30
CA ALA A 192 -8.09 -1.86 -8.23
C ALA A 192 -7.26 -1.73 -9.53
N LEU A 193 -7.89 -1.93 -10.71
CA LEU A 193 -7.26 -1.83 -12.04
C LEU A 193 -7.21 -0.39 -12.60
N ARG A 194 -8.20 0.49 -12.32
CA ARG A 194 -8.19 1.89 -12.83
C ARG A 194 -7.13 2.76 -12.15
N CYS A 195 -6.68 2.41 -10.94
CA CYS A 195 -5.51 3.07 -10.33
C CYS A 195 -4.22 2.75 -11.10
N ILE A 196 -4.10 1.58 -11.72
CA ILE A 196 -2.93 1.18 -12.53
C ILE A 196 -2.93 1.94 -13.86
N GLY A 197 -4.09 2.07 -14.52
CA GLY A 197 -4.19 2.75 -15.81
C GLY A 197 -3.81 4.24 -15.79
N TYR A 198 -4.16 4.98 -14.73
CA TYR A 198 -3.92 6.44 -14.68
C TYR A 198 -2.47 6.86 -14.38
N HIS A 199 -1.58 5.91 -14.04
CA HIS A 199 -0.15 6.20 -13.87
C HIS A 199 0.67 5.95 -15.14
N VAL A 200 0.05 5.48 -16.22
CA VAL A 200 0.71 5.08 -17.48
C VAL A 200 0.34 5.98 -18.66
N TYR A 201 -0.70 6.81 -18.54
CA TYR A 201 -1.08 7.76 -19.58
C TYR A 201 -0.59 9.17 -19.24
N GLU A 202 0.69 9.41 -19.53
CA GLU A 202 1.17 10.65 -20.16
C GLU A 202 1.73 10.27 -21.54
#